data_AF-A0A238ZLY2-F1
#
_entry.id   AF-A0A238ZLY2-F1
#
_cell.length_a   1.000
_cell.length_b   1.000
_cell.length_c   1.000
_cell.angle_alpha   90.00
_cell.angle_beta   90.00
_cell.angle_gamma   90.00
#
_symmetry.space_group_name_H-M   'P 1'
#
loop_
_entity.id
_entity.type
_entity.pdbx_description
1 polymer ?
#
loop_
_entity_poly.entity_id
_entity_poly.type
_entity_poly.pdbx_seq_one_letter_code
_entity_poly.pdbx_strand_id
1 'polypeptide(L)'
;MTVVILTAVPPGLRGHLTRWLLELSPGVFVGYVSSRVRELMWQRIVEYVADGRALMVHAVNGEQQLAFHVHGHDWEPVDYDGITLMRRKTVPDYVPDVAGPKQVGQRRGTSPTTPGSETVWKRREARKKFRKK
;
A
#
# COMPACT_ATOMS: atom_id res chain seq x y z
N MET A 1 17.48 11.65 9.79
CA MET A 1 17.23 10.98 8.49
C MET A 1 15.80 11.28 8.06
N THR A 2 15.58 11.52 6.78
CA THR A 2 14.27 11.72 6.15
C THR A 2 14.19 10.87 4.88
N VAL A 3 13.08 10.18 4.69
CA VAL A 3 12.74 9.41 3.49
C VAL A 3 11.41 9.92 2.95
N VAL A 4 11.32 10.19 1.65
CA VAL A 4 10.08 10.59 0.99
C VAL A 4 9.78 9.60 -0.13
N ILE A 5 8.54 9.11 -0.17
CA ILE A 5 8.03 8.19 -1.18
C ILE A 5 6.88 8.89 -1.92
N LEU A 6 7.01 9.03 -3.23
CA LEU A 6 6.05 9.68 -4.12
C LEU A 6 5.55 8.71 -5.19
N THR A 7 4.24 8.66 -5.40
CA THR A 7 3.61 7.86 -6.46
C THR A 7 2.66 8.72 -7.29
N ALA A 8 2.69 8.57 -8.62
CA ALA A 8 1.79 9.28 -9.54
C ALA A 8 1.79 10.83 -9.35
N VAL A 9 2.94 11.41 -9.06
CA VAL A 9 3.10 12.86 -8.85
C VAL A 9 3.61 13.58 -10.11
N PRO A 10 3.31 14.90 -10.26
CA PRO A 10 3.89 15.71 -11.32
C PRO A 10 5.43 15.72 -11.31
N PRO A 11 6.10 15.78 -12.47
CA PRO A 11 7.56 15.74 -12.55
C PRO A 11 8.22 16.95 -11.85
N GLY A 12 7.55 18.10 -11.81
CA GLY A 12 8.04 19.30 -11.13
C GLY A 12 8.28 19.10 -9.63
N LEU A 13 7.44 18.30 -8.96
CA LEU A 13 7.63 17.98 -7.53
C LEU A 13 8.86 17.11 -7.31
N ARG A 14 9.11 16.11 -8.17
CA ARG A 14 10.30 15.24 -8.08
C ARG A 14 11.59 16.06 -8.17
N GLY A 15 11.70 16.91 -9.20
CA GLY A 15 12.87 17.79 -9.38
C GLY A 15 13.00 18.85 -8.28
N HIS A 16 11.93 19.19 -7.57
CA HIS A 16 12.01 20.07 -6.41
C HIS A 16 12.73 19.37 -5.24
N LEU A 17 12.43 18.09 -4.98
CA LEU A 17 13.00 17.36 -3.86
C LEU A 17 14.49 17.03 -4.03
N THR A 18 14.98 16.89 -5.26
CA THR A 18 16.40 16.60 -5.54
C THR A 18 17.37 17.70 -5.08
N ARG A 19 16.87 18.89 -4.74
CA ARG A 19 17.68 19.97 -4.15
C ARG A 19 18.19 19.66 -2.73
N TRP A 20 17.50 18.75 -2.02
CA TRP A 20 17.83 18.39 -0.63
C TRP A 20 18.02 16.89 -0.42
N LEU A 21 17.36 16.05 -1.22
CA LEU A 21 17.34 14.61 -1.05
C LEU A 21 17.89 13.91 -2.29
N LEU A 22 18.44 12.72 -2.12
CA LEU A 22 18.90 11.87 -3.21
C LEU A 22 17.77 10.92 -3.64
N GLU A 23 17.41 10.91 -4.92
CA GLU A 23 16.46 9.93 -5.48
C GLU A 23 17.19 8.60 -5.72
N LEU A 24 17.00 7.63 -4.83
CA LEU A 24 17.67 6.31 -4.90
C LEU A 24 16.93 5.34 -5.83
N SER A 25 15.64 5.56 -6.02
CA SER A 25 14.75 4.77 -6.88
C SER A 25 13.61 5.69 -7.33
N PRO A 26 12.93 5.45 -8.47
CA PRO A 26 11.86 6.32 -8.92
C PRO A 26 10.82 6.59 -7.82
N GLY A 27 10.78 7.85 -7.37
CA GLY A 27 9.84 8.31 -6.35
C GLY A 27 10.32 8.08 -4.91
N VAL A 28 11.50 7.52 -4.68
CA VAL A 28 12.06 7.28 -3.34
C VAL A 28 13.27 8.19 -3.13
N PHE A 29 13.12 9.14 -2.22
CA PHE A 29 14.10 10.17 -1.90
C PHE A 29 14.61 9.98 -0.47
N VAL A 30 15.92 10.06 -0.26
CA VAL A 30 16.55 9.86 1.06
C VAL A 30 17.57 10.95 1.32
N GLY A 31 17.64 11.44 2.57
CA GLY A 31 18.64 12.42 2.97
C GLY A 31 18.51 12.89 4.42
N TYR A 32 19.38 13.83 4.79
CA TYR A 32 19.36 14.46 6.10
C TYR A 32 18.98 15.94 5.94
N VAL A 33 17.87 16.32 6.57
CA VAL A 33 17.40 17.71 6.63
C VAL A 33 16.99 18.02 8.06
N SER A 34 17.06 19.29 8.44
CA SER A 34 16.56 19.75 9.75
C SER A 34 15.04 19.60 9.84
N SER A 35 14.49 19.57 11.06
CA SER A 35 13.05 19.56 11.30
C SER A 35 12.33 20.70 10.57
N ARG A 36 12.89 21.92 10.63
CA ARG A 36 12.31 23.07 9.92
C ARG A 36 12.21 22.84 8.41
N VAL A 37 13.28 22.32 7.78
CA VAL A 37 13.30 22.07 6.34
C VAL A 37 12.35 20.94 5.97
N ARG A 38 12.30 19.87 6.78
CA ARG A 38 11.38 18.75 6.61
C ARG A 38 9.91 19.20 6.66
N GLU A 39 9.55 20.07 7.59
CA GLU A 39 8.16 20.49 7.80
C GLU A 39 7.69 21.38 6.63
N LEU A 40 8.56 22.30 6.17
CA LEU A 40 8.30 23.09 4.97
C LEU A 40 8.24 22.22 3.71
N MET A 41 9.13 21.22 3.62
CA MET A 41 9.13 20.26 2.51
C MET A 41 7.82 19.47 2.48
N TRP A 42 7.31 19.02 3.63
CA TRP A 42 6.03 18.31 3.70
C TRP A 42 4.87 19.17 3.21
N GLN A 43 4.80 20.44 3.62
CA GLN A 43 3.79 21.38 3.13
C GLN A 43 3.83 21.52 1.60
N ARG A 44 5.02 21.67 1.02
CA ARG A 44 5.20 21.74 -0.44
C ARG A 44 4.82 20.44 -1.15
N ILE A 45 5.14 19.29 -0.56
CA ILE A 45 4.71 17.99 -1.10
C ILE A 45 3.19 17.96 -1.18
N VAL A 46 2.50 18.25 -0.07
CA VAL A 46 1.03 18.24 -0.02
C VAL A 46 0.40 19.24 -1.01
N GLU A 47 1.01 20.41 -1.19
CA GLU A 47 0.55 21.43 -2.15
C GLU A 47 0.63 20.96 -3.61
N TYR A 48 1.68 20.22 -3.99
CA TYR A 48 1.97 19.89 -5.39
C TYR A 48 1.75 18.41 -5.77
N VAL A 49 1.35 17.56 -4.83
CA VAL A 49 1.14 16.11 -5.07
C VAL A 49 -0.04 15.82 -6.02
N ALA A 50 -0.99 16.75 -6.14
CA ALA A 50 -2.22 16.61 -6.93
C ALA A 50 -2.99 15.31 -6.56
N ASP A 51 -3.39 14.50 -7.54
CA ASP A 51 -4.04 13.19 -7.33
C ASP A 51 -3.06 12.06 -6.97
N GLY A 52 -1.78 12.41 -6.80
CA GLY A 52 -0.73 11.48 -6.43
C GLY A 52 -0.77 11.10 -4.96
N ARG A 53 0.24 10.34 -4.55
CA ARG A 53 0.38 9.84 -3.17
C ARG A 53 1.75 10.19 -2.63
N ALA A 54 1.81 10.58 -1.37
CA ALA A 54 3.06 10.90 -0.70
C ALA A 54 3.13 10.28 0.70
N LEU A 55 4.32 9.83 1.06
CA LEU A 55 4.65 9.38 2.40
C LEU A 55 6.02 9.96 2.77
N MET A 56 6.13 10.54 3.95
CA MET A 56 7.40 11.04 4.48
C MET A 56 7.70 10.34 5.80
N VAL A 57 8.80 9.62 5.89
CA VAL A 57 9.33 9.04 7.14
C VAL A 57 10.48 9.90 7.63
N HIS A 58 10.58 10.09 8.94
CA HIS A 58 11.72 10.75 9.53
C HIS A 58 12.08 10.17 10.89
N ALA A 59 13.36 10.28 11.25
CA ALA A 59 13.84 9.84 12.55
C ALA A 59 13.33 10.75 13.68
N VAL A 60 12.92 10.13 14.79
CA VAL A 60 12.51 10.80 16.04
C VAL A 60 13.07 10.03 17.23
N ASN A 61 13.19 10.71 18.38
CA ASN A 61 13.60 10.06 19.62
C ASN A 61 12.36 9.47 20.31
N GLY A 62 11.99 8.25 19.92
CA GLY A 62 10.88 7.48 20.49
C GLY A 62 11.12 5.98 20.30
N GLU A 63 10.22 5.14 20.78
CA GLU A 63 10.42 3.68 20.78
C GLU A 63 10.67 3.10 19.39
N GLN A 64 9.87 3.50 18.39
CA GLN A 64 10.05 3.06 17.00
C GLN A 64 11.21 3.76 16.27
N GLN A 65 11.80 4.81 16.87
CA GLN A 65 12.84 5.65 16.27
C GLN A 65 12.43 6.35 14.96
N LEU A 66 11.14 6.31 14.61
CA LEU A 66 10.59 6.90 13.39
C LEU A 66 9.20 7.48 13.63
N ALA A 67 8.88 8.49 12.83
CA ALA A 67 7.53 9.01 12.66
C ALA A 67 7.30 9.25 11.17
N PHE A 68 6.04 9.30 10.74
CA PHE A 68 5.74 9.47 9.33
C PHE A 68 4.45 10.25 9.08
N HIS A 69 4.42 10.92 7.93
CA HIS A 69 3.27 11.61 7.40
C HIS A 69 2.77 10.91 6.15
N VAL A 70 1.45 10.92 5.94
CA VAL A 70 0.79 10.22 4.85
C VAL A 70 -0.18 11.16 4.16
N HIS A 71 -0.17 11.15 2.82
CA HIS A 71 -1.11 11.87 1.98
C HIS A 71 -1.55 11.01 0.79
N GLY A 72 -2.86 11.00 0.50
CA GLY A 72 -3.43 10.30 -0.65
C GLY A 72 -3.32 8.76 -0.64
N HIS A 73 -2.91 8.13 0.47
CA HIS A 73 -2.76 6.67 0.55
C HIS A 73 -4.03 5.96 1.08
N ASP A 74 -4.19 4.71 0.66
CA ASP A 74 -5.20 3.76 1.19
C ASP A 74 -4.90 3.28 2.61
N TRP A 75 -3.70 3.59 3.10
CA TRP A 75 -3.23 3.25 4.43
C TRP A 75 -3.22 4.50 5.29
N GLU A 76 -3.64 4.34 6.54
CA GLU A 76 -3.65 5.42 7.52
C GLU A 76 -2.85 5.03 8.76
N PRO A 77 -2.09 5.97 9.34
CA PRO A 77 -1.46 5.77 10.63
C PRO A 77 -2.53 5.60 11.72
N VAL A 78 -2.37 4.59 12.56
CA VAL A 78 -3.23 4.35 13.74
C VAL A 78 -2.34 4.08 14.93
N ASP A 79 -2.64 4.73 16.06
CA ASP A 79 -1.96 4.46 17.32
C ASP A 79 -2.51 3.17 17.96
N TYR A 80 -1.60 2.32 18.41
CA TYR A 80 -1.92 1.11 19.15
C TYR A 80 -0.95 0.98 20.32
N ASP A 81 -1.40 1.39 21.52
CA ASP A 81 -0.59 1.34 22.75
C ASP A 81 0.74 2.11 22.63
N GLY A 82 0.70 3.31 22.03
CA GLY A 82 1.88 4.16 21.82
C GLY A 82 2.75 3.77 20.61
N ILE A 83 2.41 2.66 19.93
CA ILE A 83 3.06 2.20 18.70
C ILE A 83 2.21 2.65 17.50
N THR A 84 2.76 3.52 16.65
CA THR A 84 2.08 3.90 15.40
C THR A 84 2.19 2.78 14.36
N LEU A 85 1.05 2.24 13.93
CA LEU A 85 0.92 1.20 12.91
C LEU A 85 0.23 1.75 11.65
N MET A 86 0.22 0.95 10.58
CA MET A 86 -0.46 1.29 9.32
C MET A 86 -1.70 0.40 9.12
N ARG A 87 -2.89 1.01 9.11
CA ARG A 87 -4.16 0.32 8.85
C ARG A 87 -4.56 0.52 7.39
N ARG A 88 -4.94 -0.56 6.71
CA ARG A 88 -5.48 -0.51 5.34
C ARG A 88 -6.99 -0.31 5.39
N LYS A 89 -7.51 0.65 4.61
CA LYS A 89 -8.96 0.96 4.56
C LYS A 89 -9.82 -0.09 3.86
N THR A 90 -9.22 -1.06 3.17
CA THR A 90 -9.91 -2.02 2.30
C THR A 90 -9.53 -3.46 2.62
N VAL A 91 -9.98 -3.94 3.78
CA VAL A 91 -10.49 -5.31 3.98
C VAL A 91 -11.51 -5.17 5.13
N PRO A 92 -12.80 -5.55 5.00
CA PRO A 92 -13.60 -5.81 6.18
C PRO A 92 -12.82 -6.85 6.98
N ASP A 93 -12.57 -6.56 8.26
CA ASP A 93 -11.69 -7.30 9.15
C ASP A 93 -11.48 -8.75 8.70
N TYR A 94 -10.23 -9.18 8.56
CA TYR A 94 -9.95 -10.61 8.56
C TYR A 94 -10.47 -11.15 9.89
N VAL A 95 -11.74 -11.55 9.90
CA VAL A 95 -12.33 -12.42 10.92
C VAL A 95 -11.74 -13.77 10.54
N PRO A 96 -10.78 -14.33 11.32
CA PRO A 96 -10.43 -15.72 11.14
C PRO A 96 -11.75 -16.49 11.18
N ASP A 97 -12.01 -17.29 10.13
CA ASP A 97 -13.22 -18.11 10.05
C ASP A 97 -13.25 -18.99 11.30
N VAL A 98 -13.95 -18.55 12.35
CA VAL A 98 -14.36 -19.37 13.48
C VAL A 98 -15.49 -20.28 12.99
N ALA A 99 -15.25 -20.97 11.87
CA ALA A 99 -15.97 -22.15 11.49
C ALA A 99 -15.65 -23.21 12.54
N GLY A 100 -16.36 -23.12 13.67
CA GLY A 100 -16.61 -24.27 14.53
C GLY A 100 -17.08 -25.44 13.66
N PRO A 101 -16.84 -26.69 14.11
CA PRO A 101 -17.03 -27.87 13.28
C PRO A 101 -18.45 -27.87 12.68
N LYS A 102 -18.51 -27.75 11.34
CA LYS A 102 -19.78 -27.83 10.61
C LYS A 102 -20.41 -29.17 10.94
N GLN A 103 -21.52 -29.16 11.67
CA GLN A 103 -22.31 -30.37 11.90
C GLN A 103 -22.66 -30.98 10.55
N VAL A 104 -22.16 -32.18 10.31
CA VAL A 104 -22.50 -33.01 9.16
C VAL A 104 -23.94 -33.48 9.39
N GLY A 105 -24.90 -32.69 8.92
CA GLY A 105 -26.34 -32.93 9.08
C GLY A 105 -27.05 -33.03 7.73
N GLN A 106 -27.24 -34.28 7.28
CA GLN A 106 -28.22 -34.79 6.31
C GLN A 106 -28.33 -34.14 4.92
N ARG A 107 -27.78 -34.87 3.95
CA ARG A 107 -28.15 -34.83 2.53
C ARG A 107 -29.65 -35.09 2.34
N ARG A 108 -30.39 -34.13 1.76
CA ARG A 108 -31.55 -34.41 0.90
C ARG A 108 -31.31 -33.78 -0.46
N GLY A 109 -31.47 -34.59 -1.50
CA GLY A 109 -30.86 -34.39 -2.81
C GLY A 109 -31.58 -33.40 -3.72
N THR A 110 -30.76 -32.72 -4.52
CA THR A 110 -31.00 -32.33 -5.92
C THR A 110 -29.62 -32.21 -6.59
N SER A 111 -29.44 -32.88 -7.72
CA SER A 111 -28.17 -33.08 -8.43
C SER A 111 -27.48 -31.78 -8.88
N PRO A 112 -26.13 -31.66 -8.82
CA PRO A 112 -25.41 -30.57 -9.45
C PRO A 112 -25.10 -30.89 -10.92
N THR A 113 -25.41 -29.97 -11.83
CA THR A 113 -24.94 -29.96 -13.21
C THR A 113 -23.43 -29.70 -13.21
N THR A 114 -22.64 -30.73 -13.53
CA THR A 114 -21.20 -30.62 -13.78
C THR A 114 -20.96 -29.83 -15.08
N PRO A 115 -20.20 -28.73 -15.09
CA PRO A 115 -19.71 -28.16 -16.34
C PRO A 115 -18.74 -29.17 -16.97
N GLY A 116 -19.01 -29.59 -18.21
CA GLY A 116 -18.20 -30.56 -18.94
C GLY A 116 -16.72 -30.17 -19.00
N SER A 117 -15.87 -31.19 -18.96
CA SER A 117 -14.40 -31.09 -18.97
C SER A 117 -13.86 -30.19 -20.10
N GLU A 118 -14.55 -30.09 -21.24
CA GLU A 118 -14.19 -29.22 -22.36
C GLU A 118 -14.05 -27.74 -21.98
N THR A 119 -14.89 -27.25 -21.07
CA THR A 119 -14.90 -25.83 -20.66
C THR A 119 -13.66 -25.45 -19.85
N VAL A 120 -13.11 -26.42 -19.10
CA VAL A 120 -11.92 -26.24 -18.27
C VAL A 120 -10.65 -26.24 -19.14
N TRP A 121 -10.61 -27.07 -20.19
CA TRP A 121 -9.48 -27.13 -21.11
C TRP A 121 -9.38 -25.90 -22.02
N LYS A 122 -10.51 -25.39 -22.55
CA LYS A 122 -10.53 -24.15 -23.35
C LYS A 122 -10.01 -22.93 -22.58
N ARG A 123 -10.30 -22.84 -21.28
CA ARG A 123 -9.83 -21.74 -20.41
C ARG A 123 -8.32 -21.83 -20.11
N ARG A 124 -7.75 -23.05 -20.03
CA ARG A 124 -6.30 -23.28 -19.86
C ARG A 124 -5.50 -22.95 -21.12
N GLU A 125 -6.01 -23.30 -22.30
CA GLU A 125 -5.41 -22.96 -23.60
C GLU A 125 -5.34 -21.45 -23.85
N ALA A 126 -6.42 -20.72 -23.50
CA ALA A 126 -6.46 -19.26 -23.63
C ALA A 126 -5.38 -18.55 -22.78
N ARG A 127 -5.06 -19.08 -21.59
CA ARG A 127 -4.01 -18.52 -20.71
C ARG A 127 -2.59 -18.79 -21.20
N LYS A 128 -2.36 -19.81 -22.03
CA LYS A 128 -1.03 -20.06 -22.63
C LYS A 128 -0.70 -19.11 -23.78
N LYS A 129 -1.68 -18.50 -24.44
CA LYS A 129 -1.46 -17.59 -25.59
C LYS A 129 -0.96 -16.18 -25.20
N PHE A 130 -1.05 -15.79 -23.93
CA PHE A 130 -0.62 -14.46 -23.46
C PHE A 130 0.76 -14.43 -22.78
N ARG A 131 1.54 -15.52 -22.87
CA ARG A 131 2.93 -15.51 -22.40
C ARG A 131 3.89 -15.72 -23.58
N LYS A 132 4.21 -14.63 -24.26
CA LYS A 132 5.42 -14.53 -25.09
C LYS A 132 6.10 -13.17 -24.93
N LYS A 133 7.39 -13.29 -24.59
CA LYS A 133 8.47 -12.32 -24.38
C LYS A 133 8.31 -11.42 -23.16
#